data_AF-A0A1I1FQ33-F1
#
_entry.id   AF-A0A1I1FQ33-F1
#
_cell.length_a   1.000
_cell.length_b   1.000
_cell.length_c   1.000
_cell.angle_alpha   90.00
_cell.angle_beta   90.00
_cell.angle_gamma   90.00
#
_symmetry.space_group_name_H-M   'P 1'
#
loop_
_entity.id
_entity.type
_entity.pdbx_description
1 polymer ?
#
loop_
_entity_poly.entity_id
_entity_poly.type
_entity_poly.pdbx_seq_one_letter_code
_entity_poly.pdbx_strand_id
1 'polypeptide(L)' 'MNWEPLLGILLIVYAAFVLFIAVKKPKNIWRMGKIEGFRKILGDRGTVIFFYIWGMLAAGVGIWLLTL' A
#
# COMPACT_ATOMS: atom_id res chain seq x y z
N MET A 1 6.00 -15.89 -22.46
CA MET A 1 5.87 -14.46 -22.11
C MET A 1 6.18 -14.37 -20.63
N ASN A 2 7.14 -13.55 -20.23
CA ASN A 2 7.50 -13.39 -18.82
C ASN A 2 6.55 -12.33 -18.25
N TRP A 3 5.58 -12.77 -17.45
CA TRP A 3 4.55 -11.88 -16.86
C TRP A 3 5.02 -11.26 -15.54
N GLU A 4 6.13 -11.74 -14.96
CA GLU A 4 6.67 -11.23 -13.70
C GLU A 4 6.98 -9.74 -13.72
N PRO A 5 7.59 -9.16 -14.78
CA PRO A 5 7.90 -7.74 -14.80
C PRO A 5 6.64 -6.87 -14.83
N LEU A 6 5.59 -7.34 -15.51
CA LEU A 6 4.30 -6.65 -15.55
C LEU A 6 3.65 -6.62 -14.16
N LEU A 7 3.71 -7.74 -13.43
CA LEU A 7 3.26 -7.82 -12.05
C LEU A 7 4.09 -6.94 -11.11
N GLY A 8 5.41 -6.87 -11.34
CA GLY A 8 6.32 -5.99 -10.60
C GLY A 8 5.95 -4.52 -10.74
N ILE A 9 5.73 -4.05 -11.98
CA ILE A 9 5.29 -2.67 -12.25
C ILE A 9 3.94 -2.39 -11.57
N LEU A 10 2.96 -3.29 -11.69
CA LEU A 10 1.66 -3.15 -11.04
C LEU A 10 1.80 -3.07 -9.50
N LEU A 11 2.66 -3.89 -8.90
CA LEU A 11 2.93 -3.85 -7.46
C LEU A 11 3.55 -2.54 -7.02
N ILE A 12 4.50 -1.99 -7.80
CA ILE A 12 5.14 -0.71 -7.50
C ILE A 12 4.12 0.43 -7.57
N VAL A 13 3.25 0.44 -8.59
CA VAL A 13 2.16 1.42 -8.70
C VAL A 13 1.21 1.31 -7.52
N TYR A 14 0.84 0.08 -7.12
CA TYR A 14 0.02 -0.18 -5.95
C TYR A 14 0.69 0.31 -4.66
N ALA A 15 1.98 0.03 -4.47
CA ALA A 15 2.75 0.47 -3.32
C ALA A 15 2.77 2.00 -3.22
N ALA A 16 3.03 2.70 -4.34
CA ALA A 16 2.98 4.15 -4.40
C ALA A 16 1.59 4.69 -4.02
N PHE A 17 0.52 4.04 -4.48
CA PHE A 17 -0.85 4.41 -4.14
C PHE A 17 -1.13 4.24 -2.64
N VAL A 18 -0.73 3.10 -2.04
CA VAL A 18 -0.90 2.83 -0.60
C VAL A 18 -0.14 3.85 0.26
N LEU A 19 1.11 4.16 -0.11
CA LEU A 19 1.92 5.17 0.58
C LEU A 19 1.32 6.57 0.45
N PHE A 20 0.85 6.94 -0.75
CA PHE A 20 0.17 8.21 -0.98
C PHE A 20 -1.08 8.35 -0.11
N ILE A 21 -1.88 7.29 -0.04
CA ILE A 21 -3.02 7.14 0.85
C ILE A 21 -2.57 7.41 2.28
N ALA A 22 -1.55 6.70 2.78
CA ALA A 22 -1.04 6.84 4.15
C ALA A 22 -0.57 8.27 4.50
N VAL A 23 0.06 8.96 3.55
CA VAL A 23 0.56 10.34 3.71
C VAL A 23 -0.58 11.36 3.69
N LYS A 24 -1.39 11.36 2.62
CA LYS A 24 -2.41 12.40 2.36
C LYS A 24 -3.70 12.20 3.13
N LYS A 25 -3.96 10.97 3.60
CA LYS A 25 -5.16 10.59 4.35
C LYS A 25 -6.45 11.15 3.75
N PRO A 26 -6.69 10.96 2.43
CA PRO A 26 -7.84 11.56 1.76
C PRO A 26 -9.14 11.14 2.46
N LYS A 27 -9.95 12.13 2.88
CA LYS A 27 -11.16 11.92 3.71
C LYS A 27 -12.11 10.87 3.13
N ASN A 28 -12.23 10.81 1.80
CA ASN A 28 -13.11 9.86 1.13
C ASN A 28 -12.67 8.40 1.31
N ILE A 29 -11.36 8.14 1.30
CA ILE A 29 -10.81 6.78 1.50
C ILE A 29 -10.66 6.48 3.00
N TRP A 30 -10.29 7.46 3.81
CA TRP A 30 -10.14 7.32 5.27
C TRP A 30 -11.45 7.12 6.04
N ARG A 31 -12.58 7.46 5.41
CA ARG A 31 -13.94 7.21 5.92
C ARG A 31 -14.61 6.01 5.27
N MET A 32 -13.93 5.27 4.38
CA MET A 32 -14.46 3.99 3.91
C MET A 32 -14.44 2.97 5.04
N GLY A 33 -15.50 2.18 5.16
CA GLY A 33 -15.66 1.19 6.25
C GLY A 33 -14.46 0.24 6.40
N LYS A 34 -13.74 -0.07 5.32
CA LYS A 34 -12.50 -0.85 5.37
C LYS A 34 -11.41 -0.17 6.20
N ILE A 35 -11.02 1.05 5.84
CA ILE A 35 -9.97 1.80 6.57
C ILE A 35 -10.49 2.23 7.95
N GLU A 36 -11.77 2.55 8.08
CA GLU A 36 -12.38 2.89 9.36
C GLU A 36 -12.28 1.73 10.37
N GLY A 37 -12.46 0.48 9.93
CA GLY A 37 -12.24 -0.71 10.75
C GLY A 37 -10.80 -0.81 11.26
N PHE A 38 -9.82 -0.64 10.37
CA PHE A 38 -8.41 -0.60 10.77
C PHE A 38 -8.13 0.54 11.76
N ARG A 39 -8.70 1.73 11.55
CA ARG A 39 -8.57 2.87 12.46
C ARG A 39 -9.21 2.64 13.81
N LYS A 40 -10.32 1.90 13.89
CA LYS A 40 -10.95 1.51 15.17
C LYS A 40 -10.10 0.52 15.95
N ILE A 41 -9.40 -0.39 15.28
CA ILE A 41 -8.58 -1.43 15.92
C ILE A 41 -7.18 -0.90 16.28
N LEU A 42 -6.50 -0.25 15.34
CA LEU A 42 -5.09 0.15 15.44
C LEU A 42 -4.91 1.64 15.80
N GLY A 43 -5.99 2.42 15.78
CA GLY A 43 -5.93 3.87 15.85
C GLY A 43 -5.45 4.50 14.53
N ASP A 44 -5.53 5.83 14.47
CA ASP A 44 -5.09 6.61 13.30
C ASP A 44 -3.58 6.46 13.03
N ARG A 45 -2.74 6.52 14.06
CA ARG A 45 -1.29 6.34 13.91
C ARG A 45 -0.92 4.90 13.55
N GLY A 46 -1.54 3.91 14.19
CA GLY A 46 -1.26 2.50 13.91
C GLY A 46 -1.65 2.10 12.49
N THR A 47 -2.79 2.61 11.99
CA THR A 47 -3.22 2.36 10.60
C THR A 47 -2.27 2.97 9.58
N VAL A 48 -1.75 4.16 9.85
CA VAL A 48 -0.74 4.80 8.98
C VAL A 48 0.56 4.00 8.97
N ILE A 49 1.05 3.56 10.12
CA ILE A 49 2.25 2.71 10.23
C ILE A 49 2.05 1.39 9.48
N PHE A 50 0.87 0.77 9.64
CA PHE A 50 0.52 -0.46 8.92
C PHE A 50 0.58 -0.28 7.41
N PHE A 51 0.01 0.80 6.87
CA PHE A 51 0.09 1.10 5.44
C PHE A 51 1.51 1.43 4.98
N TYR A 52 2.34 2.07 5.80
CA TYR A 52 3.75 2.29 5.47
C TYR A 52 4.54 0.98 5.35
N ILE A 53 4.38 0.08 6.32
CA ILE A 53 5.04 -1.23 6.31
C ILE A 53 4.58 -2.04 5.10
N TRP A 54 3.27 -2.11 4.87
CA TRP A 54 2.72 -2.81 3.70
C TRP A 54 3.14 -2.19 2.37
N GLY A 55 3.15 -0.86 2.27
CA GLY A 55 3.61 -0.16 1.08
C GLY A 55 5.08 -0.42 0.78
N MET A 56 5.95 -0.40 1.80
CA MET A 56 7.37 -0.72 1.63
C MET A 56 7.59 -2.19 1.25
N LEU A 57 6.86 -3.13 1.86
CA LEU A 57 6.93 -4.55 1.49
C LEU A 57 6.49 -4.77 0.04
N ALA A 58 5.37 -4.17 -0.37
CA ALA A 58 4.89 -4.25 -1.74
C ALA A 58 5.90 -3.62 -2.74
N ALA A 59 6.51 -2.50 -2.39
CA ALA A 59 7.56 -1.91 -3.22
C ALA A 59 8.77 -2.85 -3.36
N GLY A 60 9.23 -3.45 -2.26
CA GLY A 60 10.36 -4.39 -2.25
C GLY A 60 10.09 -5.64 -3.10
N VAL A 61 8.91 -6.25 -2.93
CA VAL A 61 8.48 -7.41 -3.74
C VAL A 61 8.33 -7.02 -5.21
N GLY A 62 7.77 -5.84 -5.49
CA GLY A 62 7.62 -5.32 -6.85
C GLY A 62 8.96 -5.13 -7.55
N ILE A 63 9.95 -4.54 -6.86
CA ILE A 63 11.32 -4.37 -7.38
C ILE A 63 11.98 -5.74 -7.61
N TRP A 64 11.83 -6.69 -6.68
CA TRP A 64 12.38 -8.03 -6.84
C TRP A 64 11.79 -8.77 -8.05
N LEU A 65 10.49 -8.64 -8.30
CA LEU A 65 9.85 -9.19 -9.51
C LEU A 65 10.36 -8.59 -10.82
N LEU A 66 10.94 -7.38 -10.81
CA LEU A 66 11.59 -6.79 -11.98
C LEU A 66 13.00 -7.36 -12.24
N THR A 67 13.59 -8.05 -11.26
CA THR A 67 14.93 -8.65 -11.35
C THR A 67 14.93 -10.12 -11.79
N LEU A 68 13.73 -10.73 -11.87
CA LEU A 68 13.50 -12.08 -12.38
C LEU A 68 13.24 -12.04 -13.89
#